data_AF-A0A961AMQ2-F1
#
_entry.id   AF-A0A961AMQ2-F1
#
_cell.length_a   1.000
_cell.length_b   1.000
_cell.length_c   1.000
_cell.angle_alpha   90.00
_cell.angle_beta   90.00
_cell.angle_gamma   90.00
#
_symmetry.space_group_name_H-M   'P 1'
#
loop_
_entity.id
_entity.type
_entity.pdbx_description
1 polymer ?
#
loop_
_entity_poly.entity_id
_entity_poly.type
_entity_poly.pdbx_seq_one_letter_code
_entity_poly.pdbx_strand_id
1 'polypeptide(L)'
;KNASAMLFTSAKIGQLNTLPQGAPEKDRRTLAMVRQMDAEGFGGCTNQYECEAACPKEVSVRWITKLNRDYAAAAVREVVGAGRQQTTV
;
A
#
# COMPACT_ATOMS: atom_id res chain seq x y z
N LYS A 1 -4.99 19.10 2.22
CA LYS A 1 -4.37 17.91 2.88
C LYS A 1 -4.33 16.80 1.85
N ASN A 2 -3.15 16.29 1.49
CA ASN A 2 -2.90 15.63 0.21
C ASN A 2 -3.21 14.12 0.22
N ALA A 3 -4.47 13.73 0.39
CA ALA A 3 -4.87 12.31 0.40
C ALA A 3 -5.02 11.67 -1.00
N SER A 4 -4.91 12.45 -2.08
CA SER A 4 -5.00 11.96 -3.47
C SER A 4 -3.85 11.02 -3.83
N ALA A 5 -2.65 11.25 -3.28
CA ALA A 5 -1.48 10.41 -3.50
C ALA A 5 -1.65 9.00 -2.92
N MET A 6 -2.27 8.88 -1.73
CA MET A 6 -2.58 7.56 -1.14
C MET A 6 -3.61 6.80 -1.97
N LEU A 7 -4.65 7.49 -2.48
CA LEU A 7 -5.64 6.87 -3.36
C LEU A 7 -4.97 6.30 -4.63
N PHE A 8 -4.14 7.11 -5.30
CA PHE A 8 -3.43 6.67 -6.51
C PHE A 8 -2.47 5.51 -6.24
N THR A 9 -1.66 5.62 -5.19
CA THR A 9 -0.71 4.58 -4.78
C THR A 9 -1.43 3.27 -4.43
N SER A 10 -2.52 3.36 -3.68
CA SER A 10 -3.35 2.20 -3.31
C SER A 10 -3.97 1.51 -4.52
N ALA A 11 -4.45 2.28 -5.50
CA ALA A 11 -5.00 1.75 -6.74
C ALA A 11 -3.91 1.06 -7.57
N LYS A 12 -2.71 1.64 -7.64
CA LYS A 12 -1.58 1.05 -8.38
C LYS A 12 -1.10 -0.26 -7.75
N ILE A 13 -0.94 -0.27 -6.43
CA ILE A 13 -0.59 -1.47 -5.66
C ILE A 13 -1.68 -2.53 -5.84
N GLY A 14 -2.94 -2.15 -5.69
CA GLY A 14 -4.09 -3.04 -5.87
C GLY A 14 -4.14 -3.67 -7.26
N GLN A 15 -3.89 -2.88 -8.31
CA GLN A 15 -3.79 -3.35 -9.69
C GLN A 15 -2.72 -4.43 -9.82
N LEU A 16 -1.49 -4.13 -9.41
CA LEU A 16 -0.35 -5.03 -9.60
C LEU A 16 -0.41 -6.29 -8.71
N ASN A 17 -0.96 -6.16 -7.50
CA ASN A 17 -1.05 -7.26 -6.53
C ASN A 17 -2.18 -8.25 -6.83
N THR A 18 -3.15 -7.87 -7.67
CA THR A 18 -4.25 -8.76 -8.09
C THR A 18 -3.82 -9.70 -9.22
N LEU A 19 -2.75 -9.35 -9.93
CA LEU A 19 -2.22 -10.16 -11.02
C LEU A 19 -1.44 -11.37 -10.47
N PRO A 20 -1.56 -12.57 -11.06
CA PRO A 20 -0.85 -13.76 -10.58
C PRO A 20 0.67 -13.60 -10.60
N GLN A 21 1.21 -12.92 -11.62
CA GLN A 21 2.64 -12.57 -11.69
C GLN A 21 3.10 -11.61 -10.58
N GLY A 22 2.17 -10.85 -9.99
CA GLY A 22 2.46 -9.89 -8.93
C GLY A 22 2.40 -10.47 -7.53
N ALA A 23 1.93 -11.72 -7.37
CA ALA A 23 1.78 -12.37 -6.07
C ALA A 23 3.11 -12.56 -5.31
N PRO A 24 4.23 -12.98 -5.94
CA PRO A 24 5.50 -13.18 -5.22
C PRO A 24 6.09 -11.89 -4.65
N GLU A 25 5.88 -10.77 -5.35
CA GLU A 25 6.42 -9.46 -4.95
C GLU A 25 5.45 -8.62 -4.12
N LYS A 26 4.24 -9.13 -3.87
CA LYS A 26 3.14 -8.37 -3.27
C LYS A 26 3.55 -7.62 -2.01
N ASP A 27 4.15 -8.33 -1.06
CA ASP A 27 4.49 -7.79 0.26
C ASP A 27 5.63 -6.77 0.15
N ARG A 28 6.71 -7.13 -0.56
CA ARG A 28 7.86 -6.25 -0.82
C ARG A 28 7.41 -4.96 -1.53
N ARG A 29 6.59 -5.06 -2.57
CA ARG A 29 6.08 -3.92 -3.34
C ARG A 29 5.23 -3.00 -2.48
N THR A 30 4.33 -3.59 -1.70
CA THR A 30 3.44 -2.82 -0.82
C THR A 30 4.25 -2.02 0.20
N LEU A 31 5.21 -2.65 0.87
CA LEU A 31 6.10 -1.99 1.83
C LEU A 31 6.95 -0.91 1.17
N ALA A 32 7.58 -1.20 0.03
CA ALA A 32 8.45 -0.26 -0.67
C ALA A 32 7.70 0.99 -1.15
N MET A 33 6.52 0.81 -1.75
CA MET A 33 5.73 1.93 -2.27
C MET A 33 5.13 2.79 -1.15
N VAL A 34 4.70 2.19 -0.03
CA VAL A 34 4.23 2.97 1.14
C VAL A 34 5.38 3.76 1.75
N ARG A 35 6.56 3.14 1.96
CA ARG A 35 7.75 3.84 2.46
C ARG A 35 8.16 5.02 1.58
N GLN A 36 8.12 4.84 0.26
CA GLN A 36 8.42 5.92 -0.68
C GLN A 36 7.38 7.04 -0.59
N MET A 37 6.09 6.71 -0.55
CA MET A 37 5.01 7.68 -0.41
C MET A 37 5.14 8.49 0.90
N ASP A 38 5.53 7.84 1.99
CA ASP A 38 5.78 8.48 3.28
C ASP A 38 7.02 9.37 3.22
N ALA A 39 8.10 8.92 2.57
CA ALA A 39 9.33 9.70 2.38
C ALA A 39 9.10 10.97 1.55
N GLU A 40 8.19 10.94 0.58
CA GLU A 40 7.78 12.09 -0.21
C GLU A 40 6.81 13.04 0.54
N GLY A 41 6.42 12.69 1.77
CA GLY A 41 5.63 13.55 2.65
C GLY A 41 4.15 13.69 2.23
N PHE A 42 3.64 12.78 1.41
CA PHE A 42 2.24 12.83 0.96
C PHE A 42 1.23 12.60 2.10
N GLY A 43 1.65 11.89 3.14
CA GLY A 43 0.82 11.58 4.31
C GLY A 43 -0.26 10.53 4.04
N GLY A 44 -1.09 10.29 5.05
CA GLY A 44 -2.11 9.23 5.05
C GLY A 44 -3.55 9.71 4.87
N CYS A 45 -4.46 8.77 4.62
CA CYS A 45 -5.89 9.01 4.55
C CYS A 45 -6.46 9.38 5.94
N THR A 46 -7.24 10.47 5.99
CA THR A 46 -7.98 10.91 7.18
C THR A 46 -9.50 10.73 7.04
N ASN A 47 -9.95 9.87 6.12
CA ASN A 47 -11.36 9.52 5.88
C ASN A 47 -12.29 10.69 5.53
N GLN A 48 -11.79 11.68 4.76
CA GLN A 48 -12.61 12.80 4.27
C GLN A 48 -13.27 12.52 2.91
N TYR A 49 -12.85 11.46 2.20
CA TYR A 49 -13.39 11.03 0.90
C TYR A 49 -13.30 12.04 -0.25
N GLU A 50 -12.65 13.20 -0.06
CA GLU A 50 -12.41 14.21 -1.10
C GLU A 50 -11.65 13.67 -2.31
N CYS A 51 -10.73 12.73 -2.10
CA CYS A 51 -9.91 12.17 -3.18
C CYS A 51 -10.68 11.29 -4.17
N GLU A 52 -11.72 10.58 -3.71
CA GLU A 52 -12.61 9.78 -4.57
C GLU A 52 -13.55 10.70 -5.34
N ALA A 53 -14.14 11.71 -4.67
CA ALA A 53 -15.04 12.68 -5.29
C ALA A 53 -14.35 13.53 -6.39
N ALA A 54 -13.08 13.87 -6.20
CA ALA A 54 -12.32 14.66 -7.18
C ALA A 54 -11.70 13.82 -8.31
N CYS A 55 -11.73 12.47 -8.23
CA CYS A 55 -11.02 11.63 -9.19
C CYS A 55 -11.75 11.55 -10.54
N PRO A 56 -11.15 12.02 -11.65
CA PRO A 56 -11.79 11.96 -12.98
C PRO A 56 -11.89 10.54 -13.54
N LYS A 57 -11.28 9.56 -12.86
CA LYS A 57 -11.29 8.13 -13.23
C LYS A 57 -12.08 7.29 -12.23
N GLU A 58 -12.82 7.94 -11.32
CA GLU A 58 -13.75 7.29 -10.38
C GLU A 58 -13.09 6.16 -9.57
N VAL A 59 -11.84 6.39 -9.16
CA VAL A 59 -11.09 5.42 -8.35
C VAL A 59 -11.67 5.41 -6.94
N SER A 60 -12.21 4.27 -6.54
CA SER A 60 -12.84 4.17 -5.22
C SER A 60 -11.85 4.06 -4.07
N VAL A 61 -12.20 4.64 -2.91
CA VAL A 61 -11.47 4.48 -1.63
C VAL A 61 -11.34 3.03 -1.16
N ARG A 62 -12.10 2.08 -1.72
CA ARG A 62 -11.92 0.64 -1.46
C ARG A 62 -10.48 0.18 -1.65
N TRP A 63 -9.75 0.80 -2.58
CA TRP A 63 -8.34 0.50 -2.81
C TRP A 63 -7.45 0.89 -1.62
N ILE A 64 -7.75 1.98 -0.91
CA ILE A 64 -7.05 2.39 0.31
C ILE A 64 -7.27 1.35 1.41
N THR A 65 -8.51 0.88 1.59
CA THR A 65 -8.81 -0.19 2.56
C THR A 65 -8.05 -1.48 2.22
N LYS A 66 -7.96 -1.83 0.93
CA LYS A 66 -7.18 -2.99 0.49
C LYS A 66 -5.68 -2.80 0.76
N LEU A 67 -5.13 -1.62 0.45
CA LEU A 67 -3.74 -1.27 0.73
C LEU A 67 -3.42 -1.41 2.21
N ASN A 68 -4.25 -0.86 3.10
CA ASN A 68 -4.02 -0.93 4.53
C ASN A 68 -3.97 -2.39 5.05
N ARG A 69 -4.82 -3.27 4.51
CA ARG A 69 -4.81 -4.70 4.83
C ARG A 69 -3.55 -5.39 4.30
N ASP A 70 -3.19 -5.13 3.04
CA ASP A 70 -1.99 -5.69 2.42
C ASP A 70 -0.72 -5.21 3.16
N TYR A 71 -0.66 -3.93 3.54
CA TYR A 71 0.44 -3.34 4.30
C TYR A 71 0.55 -3.94 5.70
N ALA A 72 -0.56 -4.05 6.44
CA ALA A 72 -0.55 -4.66 7.77
C ALA A 72 -0.08 -6.13 7.72
N ALA A 73 -0.58 -6.91 6.75
CA ALA A 73 -0.13 -8.28 6.55
C ALA A 73 1.36 -8.36 6.18
N ALA A 74 1.82 -7.50 5.27
CA ALA A 74 3.21 -7.45 4.84
C ALA A 74 4.15 -7.01 5.98
N ALA A 75 3.75 -6.01 6.78
CA ALA A 75 4.52 -5.54 7.93
C ALA A 75 4.64 -6.61 9.01
N VAL A 76 3.55 -7.33 9.32
CA VAL A 76 3.60 -8.47 10.25
C VAL A 76 4.53 -9.56 9.71
N ARG A 77 4.44 -9.89 8.41
CA ARG A 77 5.32 -10.89 7.78
C ARG A 77 6.78 -10.45 7.75
N GLU A 78 7.07 -9.17 7.56
CA GLU A 78 8.42 -8.63 7.60
C GLU A 78 9.01 -8.74 9.02
N VAL A 79 8.25 -8.37 10.06
CA VAL A 79 8.69 -8.49 11.46
C VAL A 79 8.88 -9.96 11.87
N VAL A 80 7.93 -10.83 11.53
CA VAL A 80 8.00 -12.27 11.86
C VAL A 80 9.09 -12.97 11.03
N GLY A 81 9.30 -12.56 9.78
CA GLY A 81 10.32 -13.08 8.87
C GLY A 81 11.74 -12.62 9.21
N ALA A 82 11.91 -11.39 9.71
CA ALA A 82 13.19 -10.88 10.21
C ALA A 82 13.73 -11.73 11.38
N GLY A 83 12.85 -12.31 12.21
CA GLY A 83 13.24 -13.27 13.25
C GLY A 83 13.76 -14.62 12.72
N ARG A 84 13.52 -14.95 11.45
CA ARG A 84 13.93 -16.22 10.83
C ARG A 84 15.22 -16.12 10.01
N GLN A 85 15.63 -14.90 9.64
CA GLN A 85 16.90 -14.67 8.92
C GLN A 85 18.11 -14.50 9.87
N GLN A 86 17.89 -14.34 11.18
CA GLN A 86 18.96 -14.17 12.17
C GLN A 86 19.52 -15.50 12.72
N THR A 87 18.92 -16.65 12.40
CA THR A 87 19.37 -17.99 12.86
C THR A 87 20.17 -18.76 11.80
N THR A 88 20.48 -18.14 10.66
CA THR A 88 21.40 -18.68 9.65
C THR A 88 22.64 -17.80 9.56
N VAL A 89 23.46 -17.86 10.61
CA VAL A 89 24.92 -17.64 10.58
C VAL A 89 25.53 -18.76 11.41
#